data_AF-A0A956VJ47-F1
#
_entry.id   AF-A0A956VJ47-F1
#
_cell.length_a   1.000
_cell.length_b   1.000
_cell.length_c   1.000
_cell.angle_alpha   90.00
_cell.angle_beta   90.00
_cell.angle_gamma   90.00
#
_symmetry.space_group_name_H-M   'P 1'
#
loop_
_entity.id
_entity.type
_entity.pdbx_description
1 polymer ?
#
loop_
_entity_poly.entity_id
_entity_poly.type
_entity_poly.pdbx_seq_one_letter_code
_entity_poly.pdbx_strand_id
1 'polypeptide(L)'
;MSETPRLPPPSNQRSLGCLALVVAVVFMGFFTAFLILFLGSGAETGEVTLRDADSYAPGSYDYNGERNFYLVRLGNGTFLAFSDLDQANREAAGRRCRVAPIPGNAPDLADLLEQYRSKLDGPAAGTTLLFREDCNRAVYNVLGERLDGEGRNLDRLDVSVDDRGRIVVDVSRRRCSVGPFDAPTSETEC
;
A
#
# COMPACT_ATOMS: atom_id res chain seq x y z
N MET A 1 -14.04 -9.09 -89.79
CA MET A 1 -13.21 -9.29 -88.59
C MET A 1 -13.83 -8.46 -87.49
N SER A 2 -14.50 -9.10 -86.53
CA SER A 2 -15.20 -8.41 -85.44
C SER A 2 -14.31 -8.44 -84.20
N GLU A 3 -13.84 -7.28 -83.76
CA GLU A 3 -13.09 -7.12 -82.51
C GLU A 3 -14.05 -7.01 -81.33
N THR A 4 -13.97 -7.98 -80.42
CA THR A 4 -14.70 -7.97 -79.16
C THR A 4 -14.01 -7.04 -78.16
N PRO A 5 -14.69 -6.06 -77.53
CA PRO A 5 -14.07 -5.20 -76.54
C PRO A 5 -13.72 -6.01 -75.27
N ARG A 6 -12.46 -5.93 -74.81
CA ARG A 6 -12.06 -6.47 -73.50
C ARG A 6 -12.50 -5.52 -72.40
N LEU A 7 -13.30 -6.02 -71.46
CA LEU A 7 -13.65 -5.32 -70.21
C LEU A 7 -12.41 -5.20 -69.30
N PRO A 8 -12.25 -4.07 -68.57
CA PRO A 8 -11.17 -3.92 -67.59
C PRO A 8 -11.39 -4.85 -66.38
N PRO A 9 -10.30 -5.35 -65.74
CA PRO A 9 -10.42 -6.21 -64.57
C PRO A 9 -11.02 -5.44 -63.37
N PRO A 10 -11.82 -6.09 -62.51
CA PRO A 10 -12.40 -5.45 -61.34
C PRO A 10 -11.30 -4.96 -60.39
N SER A 11 -11.40 -3.71 -59.94
CA SER A 11 -10.43 -3.11 -59.04
C SER A 11 -10.59 -3.69 -57.62
N ASN A 12 -9.57 -4.43 -57.17
CA ASN A 12 -9.43 -4.99 -55.81
C ASN A 12 -9.29 -3.92 -54.69
N GLN A 13 -9.51 -2.63 -54.99
CA GLN A 13 -9.35 -1.53 -54.03
C GLN A 13 -10.40 -1.56 -52.91
N ARG A 14 -11.60 -2.11 -53.17
CA ARG A 14 -12.68 -2.15 -52.17
C ARG A 14 -12.45 -3.21 -51.07
N SER A 15 -11.80 -4.33 -51.38
CA SER A 15 -11.52 -5.39 -50.40
C SER A 15 -10.38 -5.02 -49.44
N LEU A 16 -9.35 -4.32 -49.93
CA LEU A 16 -8.26 -3.79 -49.11
C LEU A 16 -8.73 -2.72 -48.12
N GLY A 17 -9.66 -1.84 -48.52
CA GLY A 17 -10.23 -0.83 -47.62
C GLY A 17 -11.05 -1.42 -46.48
N CYS A 18 -11.89 -2.43 -46.76
CA CYS A 18 -12.65 -3.13 -45.72
C CYS A 18 -11.75 -3.92 -44.76
N LEU A 19 -10.73 -4.62 -45.29
CA LEU A 19 -9.80 -5.36 -44.45
C LEU A 19 -9.02 -4.42 -43.52
N ALA A 20 -8.53 -3.29 -44.04
CA ALA A 20 -7.82 -2.28 -43.26
C ALA A 20 -8.69 -1.68 -42.16
N LEU A 21 -9.97 -1.41 -42.44
CA LEU A 21 -10.93 -0.92 -41.45
C LEU A 21 -11.15 -1.94 -40.33
N VAL A 22 -11.37 -3.22 -40.67
CA VAL A 22 -11.58 -4.28 -39.68
C VAL A 22 -10.34 -4.45 -38.80
N VAL A 23 -9.14 -4.47 -39.40
CA VAL A 23 -7.88 -4.54 -38.65
C VAL A 23 -7.72 -3.34 -37.72
N ALA A 24 -8.02 -2.13 -38.19
CA ALA A 24 -7.94 -0.92 -37.36
C ALA A 24 -8.91 -0.96 -36.17
N VAL A 25 -10.15 -1.42 -36.38
CA VAL A 25 -11.14 -1.55 -35.30
C VAL A 25 -10.73 -2.60 -34.27
N VAL A 26 -10.24 -3.76 -34.72
CA VAL A 26 -9.74 -4.82 -33.83
C VAL A 26 -8.54 -4.33 -33.03
N PHE A 27 -7.59 -3.65 -33.69
CA PHE A 27 -6.40 -3.11 -33.02
C PHE A 27 -6.77 -2.03 -32.01
N MET A 28 -7.69 -1.13 -32.35
CA MET A 28 -8.18 -0.09 -31.44
C MET A 28 -8.89 -0.70 -30.24
N GLY A 29 -9.76 -1.69 -30.44
CA GLY A 29 -10.41 -2.42 -29.36
C GLY A 29 -9.42 -3.13 -28.43
N PHE A 30 -8.41 -3.79 -28.99
CA PHE A 30 -7.36 -4.44 -28.21
C PHE A 30 -6.51 -3.43 -27.44
N PHE A 31 -6.15 -2.31 -28.06
CA PHE A 31 -5.40 -1.23 -27.43
C PHE A 31 -6.18 -0.56 -26.30
N THR A 32 -7.48 -0.32 -26.48
CA THR A 32 -8.36 0.19 -25.42
C THR A 32 -8.48 -0.80 -24.26
N ALA A 33 -8.70 -2.09 -24.54
CA ALA A 33 -8.74 -3.12 -23.50
C ALA A 33 -7.41 -3.22 -22.74
N PHE A 34 -6.29 -3.17 -23.46
CA PHE A 34 -4.96 -3.16 -22.88
C PHE A 34 -4.74 -1.92 -21.99
N LEU A 35 -5.13 -0.73 -22.46
CA LEU A 35 -5.04 0.50 -21.66
C LEU A 35 -5.87 0.43 -20.38
N ILE A 36 -7.10 -0.10 -20.43
CA ILE A 36 -7.96 -0.25 -19.25
C ILE A 36 -7.31 -1.21 -18.24
N LEU A 37 -6.78 -2.35 -18.71
CA LEU A 37 -6.09 -3.31 -17.86
C LEU A 37 -4.78 -2.75 -17.29
N PHE A 38 -4.02 -2.01 -18.09
CA PHE A 38 -2.76 -1.40 -17.70
C PHE A 38 -2.99 -0.30 -16.66
N LEU A 39 -3.95 0.61 -16.89
CA LEU A 39 -4.34 1.66 -15.93
C LEU A 39 -4.94 1.06 -14.65
N GLY A 40 -5.65 -0.06 -14.74
CA GLY A 40 -6.15 -0.81 -13.59
C GLY A 40 -5.11 -1.69 -12.88
N SER A 41 -3.88 -1.80 -13.41
CA SER A 41 -2.85 -2.70 -12.84
C SER A 41 -2.05 -2.09 -11.67
N GLY A 42 -2.28 -0.81 -11.33
CA GLY A 42 -1.59 -0.13 -10.22
C GLY A 42 -0.11 0.18 -10.47
N ALA A 43 0.41 -0.05 -11.69
CA ALA A 43 1.83 0.10 -12.02
C ALA A 43 2.38 1.54 -11.88
N GLU A 44 1.52 2.56 -11.85
CA GLU A 44 1.92 3.98 -11.64
C GLU A 44 1.17 4.70 -10.50
N THR A 45 0.25 4.03 -9.79
CA THR A 45 -0.57 4.73 -8.76
C THR A 45 0.13 4.85 -7.41
N GLY A 46 1.24 4.11 -7.21
CA GLY A 46 1.85 3.98 -5.89
C GLY A 46 1.01 3.12 -4.94
N GLU A 47 0.06 2.33 -5.45
CA GLU A 47 -0.70 1.38 -4.67
C GLU A 47 -0.03 0.01 -4.64
N VAL A 48 -0.18 -0.68 -3.52
CA VAL A 48 0.31 -2.04 -3.30
C VAL A 48 -0.87 -2.90 -2.93
N THR A 49 -1.26 -3.79 -3.84
CA THR A 49 -2.28 -4.80 -3.56
C THR A 49 -1.65 -6.00 -2.87
N LEU A 50 -2.19 -6.35 -1.70
CA LEU A 50 -1.78 -7.49 -0.91
C LEU A 50 -2.82 -8.63 -1.03
N ARG A 51 -2.67 -9.67 -0.21
CA ARG A 51 -3.59 -10.80 -0.13
C ARG A 51 -4.94 -10.41 0.49
N ASP A 52 -5.89 -11.34 0.44
CA ASP A 52 -7.24 -11.17 0.98
C ASP A 52 -7.21 -10.76 2.46
N ALA A 53 -8.08 -9.81 2.83
CA ALA A 53 -8.20 -9.28 4.18
C ALA A 53 -8.42 -10.39 5.22
N ASP A 54 -9.23 -11.39 4.87
CA ASP A 54 -9.57 -12.51 5.76
C ASP A 54 -8.40 -13.48 6.02
N SER A 55 -7.31 -13.39 5.24
CA SER A 55 -6.11 -14.21 5.46
C SER A 55 -5.21 -13.69 6.60
N TYR A 56 -5.45 -12.48 7.11
CA TYR A 56 -4.70 -11.89 8.22
C TYR A 56 -5.42 -12.20 9.54
N ALA A 57 -4.80 -12.82 10.53
CA ALA A 57 -5.48 -13.04 11.82
C ALA A 57 -5.71 -11.71 12.57
N PRO A 58 -6.77 -11.56 13.38
CA PRO A 58 -6.90 -10.42 14.28
C PRO A 58 -5.68 -10.31 15.21
N GLY A 59 -5.13 -9.10 15.37
CA GLY A 59 -3.90 -8.84 16.12
C GLY A 59 -2.60 -9.20 15.38
N SER A 60 -2.67 -9.62 14.11
CA SER A 60 -1.49 -9.95 13.31
C SER A 60 -0.85 -8.72 12.67
N TYR A 61 0.40 -8.87 12.29
CA TYR A 61 1.12 -7.92 11.45
C TYR A 61 1.82 -8.66 10.31
N ASP A 62 2.14 -7.93 9.24
CA ASP A 62 2.90 -8.41 8.09
C ASP A 62 3.84 -7.31 7.62
N TYR A 63 5.02 -7.70 7.13
CA TYR A 63 6.05 -6.76 6.72
C TYR A 63 6.26 -6.82 5.21
N ASN A 64 6.02 -5.71 4.51
CA ASN A 64 6.34 -5.60 3.10
C ASN A 64 7.74 -5.03 2.92
N GLY A 65 8.72 -5.91 2.70
CA GLY A 65 10.12 -5.53 2.51
C GLY A 65 10.43 -4.76 1.23
N GLU A 66 9.61 -4.91 0.19
CA GLU A 66 9.82 -4.22 -1.08
C GLU A 66 9.42 -2.74 -1.04
N ARG A 67 8.50 -2.40 -0.13
CA ARG A 67 7.95 -1.04 0.05
C ARG A 67 8.20 -0.47 1.44
N ASN A 68 8.85 -1.23 2.33
CA ASN A 68 9.32 -0.82 3.65
C ASN A 68 8.19 -0.30 4.57
N PHE A 69 7.13 -1.09 4.72
CA PHE A 69 6.03 -0.77 5.63
C PHE A 69 5.51 -2.03 6.34
N TYR A 70 4.87 -1.82 7.49
CA TYR A 70 4.10 -2.85 8.18
C TYR A 70 2.61 -2.67 7.91
N LEU A 71 1.92 -3.77 7.65
CA LEU A 71 0.47 -3.86 7.73
C LEU A 71 0.12 -4.51 9.08
N VAL A 72 -0.84 -3.94 9.79
CA VAL A 72 -1.33 -4.45 11.07
C VAL A 72 -2.84 -4.63 11.00
N ARG A 73 -3.34 -5.80 11.39
CA ARG A 73 -4.77 -6.05 11.60
C ARG A 73 -5.06 -5.97 13.09
N LEU A 74 -5.85 -4.98 13.51
CA LEU A 74 -6.26 -4.84 14.90
C LEU A 74 -7.29 -5.90 15.31
N GLY A 75 -7.49 -6.07 16.62
CA GLY A 75 -8.46 -7.03 17.17
C GLY A 75 -9.91 -6.74 16.77
N ASN A 76 -10.24 -5.47 16.50
CA ASN A 76 -11.55 -5.04 16.00
C ASN A 76 -11.72 -5.21 14.47
N GLY A 77 -10.72 -5.74 13.77
CA GLY A 77 -10.74 -5.97 12.32
C GLY A 77 -10.21 -4.82 11.47
N THR A 78 -9.92 -3.65 12.05
CA THR A 78 -9.35 -2.51 11.32
C THR A 78 -7.94 -2.82 10.82
N PHE A 79 -7.62 -2.38 9.61
CA PHE A 79 -6.28 -2.45 9.05
C PHE A 79 -5.59 -1.10 9.13
N LEU A 80 -4.30 -1.15 9.49
CA LEU A 80 -3.42 -0.01 9.58
C LEU A 80 -2.14 -0.31 8.81
N ALA A 81 -1.58 0.68 8.13
CA ALA A 81 -0.26 0.55 7.54
C ALA A 81 0.62 1.73 7.95
N PHE A 82 1.89 1.46 8.24
CA PHE A 82 2.86 2.49 8.60
C PHE A 82 4.27 2.16 8.17
N SER A 83 5.04 3.22 7.90
CA SER A 83 6.45 3.18 7.52
C SER A 83 7.30 2.43 8.54
N ASP A 84 8.25 1.62 8.06
CA ASP A 84 9.24 0.95 8.92
C ASP A 84 10.38 1.89 9.38
N LEU A 85 10.41 3.13 8.91
CA LEU A 85 11.31 4.17 9.38
C LEU A 85 10.50 5.25 10.10
N ASP A 86 11.03 5.70 11.24
CA ASP A 86 10.58 6.94 11.86
C ASP A 86 11.11 8.17 11.09
N GLN A 87 10.57 9.35 11.41
CA GLN A 87 10.95 10.59 10.74
C GLN A 87 12.46 10.86 10.80
N ALA A 88 13.05 10.74 11.99
CA ALA A 88 14.45 11.09 12.23
C ALA A 88 15.40 10.20 11.41
N ASN A 89 15.10 8.91 11.31
CA ASN A 89 15.88 7.98 10.50
C ASN A 89 15.63 8.13 9.00
N ARG A 90 14.49 8.68 8.59
CA ARG A 90 14.25 8.98 7.18
C ARG A 90 15.03 10.21 6.71
N GLU A 91 15.13 11.23 7.55
CA GLU A 91 15.86 12.46 7.24
C GLU A 91 17.39 12.28 7.30
N ALA A 92 17.87 11.25 8.00
CA ALA A 92 19.29 10.97 8.12
C ALA A 92 19.88 10.32 6.83
N ALA A 93 20.78 11.02 6.16
CA ALA A 93 21.38 10.58 4.89
C ALA A 93 22.30 9.34 4.95
N GLY A 94 22.55 8.77 6.13
CA GLY A 94 23.48 7.64 6.32
C GLY A 94 23.09 6.62 7.39
N ARG A 95 21.90 6.76 7.98
CA ARG A 95 21.43 5.88 9.06
C ARG A 95 19.97 5.51 8.79
N ARG A 96 19.71 4.21 8.62
CA ARG A 96 18.36 3.66 8.39
C ARG A 96 18.04 2.62 9.43
N CYS A 97 17.77 3.09 10.64
CA CYS A 97 17.37 2.22 11.74
C CYS A 97 15.88 1.98 11.59
N ARG A 98 15.54 0.71 11.38
CA ARG A 98 14.15 0.32 11.17
C ARG A 98 13.47 0.17 12.51
N VAL A 99 12.19 0.47 12.48
CA VAL A 99 11.23 0.11 13.51
C VAL A 99 10.79 -1.31 13.21
N ALA A 100 10.87 -2.18 14.20
CA ALA A 100 10.51 -3.59 14.06
C ALA A 100 9.67 -4.06 15.25
N PRO A 101 8.79 -5.05 15.08
CA PRO A 101 8.03 -5.63 16.18
C PRO A 101 9.01 -6.22 17.21
N ILE A 102 8.78 -5.93 18.48
CA ILE A 102 9.52 -6.57 19.57
C ILE A 102 9.09 -8.04 19.62
N PRO A 103 10.02 -9.00 19.50
CA PRO A 103 9.66 -10.41 19.57
C PRO A 103 8.95 -10.76 20.88
N GLY A 104 7.93 -11.62 20.82
CA GLY A 104 7.15 -12.01 22.00
C GLY A 104 7.96 -12.69 23.10
N ASN A 105 9.15 -13.21 22.77
CA ASN A 105 10.11 -13.81 23.69
C ASN A 105 11.23 -12.85 24.13
N ALA A 106 11.17 -11.57 23.75
CA ALA A 106 12.15 -10.59 24.20
C ALA A 106 12.05 -10.41 25.72
N PRO A 107 13.18 -10.44 26.46
CA PRO A 107 13.16 -10.45 27.92
C PRO A 107 12.59 -9.15 28.52
N ASP A 108 12.69 -8.03 27.81
CA ASP A 108 12.22 -6.72 28.27
C ASP A 108 10.78 -6.39 27.85
N LEU A 109 10.10 -7.25 27.07
CA LEU A 109 8.77 -6.95 26.56
C LEU A 109 7.72 -6.81 27.66
N ALA A 110 7.74 -7.69 28.67
CA ALA A 110 6.79 -7.63 29.78
C ALA A 110 6.90 -6.33 30.57
N ASP A 111 8.14 -5.90 30.84
CA ASP A 111 8.42 -4.64 31.54
C ASP A 111 7.99 -3.42 30.71
N LEU A 112 8.20 -3.44 29.39
CA LEU A 112 7.76 -2.37 28.50
C LEU A 112 6.22 -2.27 28.44
N LEU A 113 5.52 -3.41 28.35
CA LEU A 113 4.05 -3.46 28.37
C LEU A 113 3.49 -2.93 29.70
N GLU A 114 4.12 -3.27 30.82
CA GLU A 114 3.78 -2.71 32.14
C GLU A 114 4.02 -1.19 32.17
N GLN A 115 5.21 -0.76 31.78
CA GLN A 115 5.62 0.65 31.79
C GLN A 115 4.69 1.54 30.97
N TYR A 116 4.25 1.07 29.80
CA TYR A 116 3.42 1.85 28.88
C TYR A 116 1.93 1.54 28.94
N ARG A 117 1.47 0.72 29.89
CA ARG A 117 0.06 0.28 29.94
C ARG A 117 -0.95 1.43 29.85
N SER A 118 -0.69 2.56 30.53
CA SER A 118 -1.60 3.71 30.52
C SER A 118 -1.71 4.42 29.17
N LYS A 119 -0.77 4.17 28.25
CA LYS A 119 -0.75 4.66 26.87
C LYS A 119 -1.20 3.61 25.85
N LEU A 120 -1.61 2.42 26.33
CA LEU A 120 -2.20 1.37 25.51
C LEU A 120 -3.70 1.36 25.78
N ASP A 121 -4.40 2.33 25.20
CA ASP A 121 -5.83 2.54 25.34
C ASP A 121 -6.58 2.34 24.01
N GLY A 122 -7.91 2.49 24.03
CA GLY A 122 -8.74 2.38 22.84
C GLY A 122 -8.48 1.08 22.06
N PRO A 123 -8.25 1.15 20.73
CA PRO A 123 -7.94 -0.01 19.90
C PRO A 123 -6.59 -0.70 20.21
N ALA A 124 -5.69 -0.04 20.96
CA ALA A 124 -4.44 -0.63 21.44
C ALA A 124 -4.57 -1.34 22.79
N ALA A 125 -5.71 -1.18 23.48
CA ALA A 125 -5.90 -1.76 24.81
C ALA A 125 -5.74 -3.28 24.80
N GLY A 126 -4.91 -3.77 25.72
CA GLY A 126 -4.63 -5.21 25.87
C GLY A 126 -3.75 -5.82 24.78
N THR A 127 -3.20 -5.01 23.86
CA THR A 127 -2.21 -5.49 22.89
C THR A 127 -0.92 -5.94 23.59
N THR A 128 -0.29 -6.99 23.05
CA THR A 128 1.07 -7.39 23.41
C THR A 128 2.09 -7.01 22.33
N LEU A 129 1.62 -6.36 21.25
CA LEU A 129 2.44 -5.97 20.11
C LEU A 129 2.94 -4.54 20.31
N LEU A 130 4.25 -4.42 20.51
CA LEU A 130 5.00 -3.17 20.51
C LEU A 130 6.03 -3.21 19.40
N PHE A 131 6.39 -2.04 18.90
CA PHE A 131 7.46 -1.86 17.93
C PHE A 131 8.61 -1.08 18.55
N ARG A 132 9.83 -1.33 18.10
CA ARG A 132 11.02 -0.65 18.57
C ARG A 132 11.97 -0.35 17.42
N GLU A 133 12.54 0.83 17.44
CA GLU A 133 13.56 1.28 16.50
C GLU A 133 14.96 0.82 16.94
N ASP A 134 15.79 0.39 15.99
CA ASP A 134 17.04 -0.32 16.32
C ASP A 134 18.15 0.54 16.93
N CYS A 135 18.23 1.85 16.67
CA CYS A 135 19.41 2.64 17.05
C CYS A 135 19.24 3.45 18.33
N ASN A 136 18.12 4.13 18.52
CA ASN A 136 17.82 4.93 19.70
C ASN A 136 16.79 4.23 20.61
N ARG A 137 16.26 3.07 20.18
CA ARG A 137 15.27 2.27 20.90
C ARG A 137 13.95 2.98 21.15
N ALA A 138 13.56 3.89 20.25
CA ALA A 138 12.23 4.49 20.31
C ALA A 138 11.15 3.40 20.26
N VAL A 139 10.13 3.51 21.10
CA VAL A 139 9.10 2.48 21.28
C VAL A 139 7.77 3.01 20.77
N TYR A 140 7.07 2.17 20.01
CA TYR A 140 5.77 2.51 19.43
C TYR A 140 4.72 1.45 19.78
N ASN A 141 3.46 1.86 19.92
CA ASN A 141 2.36 0.91 20.11
C ASN A 141 1.90 0.29 18.79
N VAL A 142 0.90 -0.59 18.85
CA VAL A 142 0.30 -1.27 17.69
C VAL A 142 -0.34 -0.31 16.67
N LEU A 143 -0.64 0.92 17.07
CA LEU A 143 -1.18 1.96 16.19
C LEU A 143 -0.06 2.75 15.50
N GLY A 144 1.21 2.49 15.81
CA GLY A 144 2.35 3.27 15.31
C GLY A 144 2.58 4.56 16.09
N GLU A 145 1.93 4.74 17.24
CA GLU A 145 2.12 5.91 18.09
C GLU A 145 3.36 5.78 18.94
N ARG A 146 4.11 6.86 19.06
CA ARG A 146 5.32 6.86 19.89
C ARG A 146 4.96 6.86 21.37
N LEU A 147 5.55 5.95 22.12
CA LEU A 147 5.30 5.76 23.55
C LEU A 147 6.35 6.43 24.43
N ASP A 148 7.56 6.63 23.92
CA ASP A 148 8.70 7.12 24.67
C ASP A 148 9.15 8.52 24.22
N GLY A 149 9.37 9.41 25.20
CA GLY A 149 9.91 10.74 24.97
C GLY A 149 9.07 11.63 24.04
N GLU A 150 9.74 12.63 23.48
CA GLU A 150 9.17 13.56 22.49
C GLU A 150 9.52 13.05 21.08
N GLY A 151 8.55 13.00 20.19
CA GLY A 151 8.75 12.61 18.80
C GLY A 151 7.45 12.35 18.06
N ARG A 152 7.55 12.23 16.73
CA ARG A 152 6.41 11.91 15.87
C ARG A 152 6.06 10.43 15.93
N ASN A 153 4.81 10.15 15.63
CA ASN A 153 4.36 8.79 15.34
C ASN A 153 4.97 8.30 14.03
N LEU A 154 4.86 7.00 13.79
CA LEU A 154 5.16 6.44 12.48
C LEU A 154 4.18 6.99 11.45
N ASP A 155 4.71 7.33 10.29
CA ASP A 155 3.90 7.78 9.17
C ASP A 155 2.91 6.70 8.74
N ARG A 156 1.66 7.09 8.65
CA ARG A 156 0.55 6.26 8.18
C ARG A 156 0.50 6.24 6.67
N LEU A 157 0.11 5.09 6.15
CA LEU A 157 -0.24 4.89 4.76
C LEU A 157 -1.74 4.62 4.68
N ASP A 158 -2.37 5.11 3.62
CA ASP A 158 -3.81 4.91 3.45
C ASP A 158 -4.07 3.44 3.08
N VAL A 159 -5.00 2.82 3.80
CA VAL A 159 -5.38 1.42 3.62
C VAL A 159 -6.85 1.34 3.23
N SER A 160 -7.14 0.54 2.22
CA SER A 160 -8.50 0.21 1.80
C SER A 160 -8.62 -1.28 1.48
N VAL A 161 -9.86 -1.73 1.26
CA VAL A 161 -10.16 -3.07 0.76
C VAL A 161 -10.84 -2.92 -0.59
N ASP A 162 -10.31 -3.59 -1.61
CA ASP A 162 -10.88 -3.55 -2.96
C ASP A 162 -12.20 -4.35 -3.07
N ASP A 163 -12.83 -4.30 -4.24
CA ASP A 163 -14.07 -5.00 -4.55
C ASP A 163 -13.94 -6.54 -4.51
N ARG A 164 -12.71 -7.06 -4.46
CA ARG A 164 -12.39 -8.49 -4.35
C ARG A 164 -12.02 -8.91 -2.93
N GLY A 165 -12.06 -7.99 -1.96
CA GLY A 165 -11.71 -8.29 -0.57
C GLY A 165 -10.21 -8.26 -0.28
N ARG A 166 -9.38 -7.73 -1.18
CA ARG A 166 -7.93 -7.63 -1.00
C ARG A 166 -7.55 -6.31 -0.36
N ILE A 167 -6.49 -6.34 0.46
CA ILE A 167 -5.95 -5.11 1.04
C ILE A 167 -5.20 -4.31 -0.03
N VAL A 168 -5.48 -3.02 -0.11
CA VAL A 168 -4.76 -2.06 -0.95
C VAL A 168 -4.15 -1.00 -0.05
N VAL A 169 -2.84 -0.79 -0.17
CA VAL A 169 -2.10 0.24 0.56
C VAL A 169 -1.58 1.27 -0.42
N ASP A 170 -1.95 2.54 -0.25
CA ASP A 170 -1.39 3.66 -1.01
C ASP A 170 -0.06 4.09 -0.36
N VAL A 171 1.04 3.79 -1.04
CA VAL A 171 2.40 4.16 -0.62
C VAL A 171 2.87 5.48 -1.24
N SER A 172 2.05 6.12 -2.06
CA SER A 172 2.36 7.43 -2.66
C SER A 172 2.12 8.59 -1.70
N ARG A 173 1.26 8.40 -0.70
CA ARG A 173 0.87 9.41 0.29
C ARG A 173 1.16 8.94 1.69
N ARG A 174 1.71 9.82 2.51
CA ARG A 174 1.93 9.55 3.93
C ARG A 174 1.19 10.57 4.75
N ARG A 175 0.58 10.11 5.85
CA ARG A 175 0.06 11.01 6.88
C ARG A 175 0.95 10.93 8.09
N CYS A 176 1.29 12.08 8.63
CA CYS A 176 2.12 12.14 9.80
C CYS A 176 1.43 12.92 10.90
N SER A 177 1.75 12.58 12.14
CA SER A 177 1.18 13.23 13.32
C SER A 177 2.18 13.42 14.44
N VAL A 178 1.88 14.41 15.28
CA VAL A 178 2.52 14.66 16.57
C VAL A 178 1.43 14.44 17.64
N GLY A 179 1.64 13.50 18.57
CA GLY A 179 0.63 13.11 19.57
C GLY A 179 -0.32 12.00 19.11
N PRO A 180 -1.28 11.56 19.94
CA PRO A 180 -2.16 10.42 19.64
C PRO A 180 -2.99 10.62 18.35
N PHE A 181 -3.28 9.53 17.64
CA PHE A 181 -4.10 9.52 16.41
C PHE A 181 -5.58 9.86 16.69
N ASP A 182 -6.04 9.79 17.94
CA ASP A 182 -7.42 10.10 18.33
C ASP A 182 -7.72 11.62 18.42
N ALA A 183 -6.77 12.50 18.11
CA ALA A 183 -6.98 13.94 18.00
C ALA A 183 -7.24 14.36 16.53
N PRO A 184 -8.46 14.81 16.15
CA PRO A 184 -8.86 15.05 14.75
C PRO A 184 -8.11 16.19 14.01
N THR A 185 -7.14 16.84 14.65
CA THR A 185 -6.33 17.93 14.08
C THR A 185 -4.83 17.62 13.99
N SER A 186 -4.38 16.38 14.25
CA SER A 186 -2.95 16.07 14.34
C SER A 186 -2.35 15.43 13.09
N GLU A 187 -3.15 14.99 12.10
CA GLU A 187 -2.64 14.40 10.85
C GLU A 187 -2.44 15.46 9.75
N THR A 188 -1.28 15.44 9.11
CA THR A 188 -0.99 16.24 7.91
C THR A 188 -0.27 15.37 6.88
N GLU A 189 -0.48 15.63 5.60
CA GLU A 189 0.25 14.97 4.52
C GLU A 189 1.76 15.28 4.59
N CYS A 190 2.56 14.28 4.28
CA CYS A 190 4.02 14.26 4.17
C CYS A 190 4.44 13.56 2.87
#